data_AF-A0A2K5AQM1-F1
#
_entry.id   AF-A0A2K5AQM1-F1
#
_cell.length_a   1.000
_cell.length_b   1.000
_cell.length_c   1.000
_cell.angle_alpha   90.00
_cell.angle_beta   90.00
_cell.angle_gamma   90.00
#
_symmetry.space_group_name_H-M   'P 1'
#
loop_
_entity.id
_entity.type
_entity.pdbx_description
1 polymer ?
#
loop_
_entity_poly.entity_id
_entity_poly.type
_entity_poly.pdbx_seq_one_letter_code
_entity_poly.pdbx_strand_id
1 'polypeptide(L)'
;MKYIALIGVIVAVVGGVIVSSLYLSTANTVQAQDGGHMAHHAVLQVDIDRVYAPFGQPGFFKLLADFTDMQVMHGHVAISNVNCDTNGKSPFVAVIANANVGAGNTQLHIIPLDSSNLVNDVSFPGKYCTYHVDIHAGMDGIEFPITDIALANSSNSAQRPHSTASATIHAEIVKMMD
;
A
#
# COMPACT_ATOMS: atom_id res chain seq x y z
N MET A 1 -17.86 -17.86 23.83
CA MET A 1 -16.94 -17.74 22.68
C MET A 1 -17.26 -18.86 21.71
N LYS A 2 -17.87 -18.55 20.56
CA LYS A 2 -18.15 -19.49 19.47
C LYS A 2 -17.66 -18.82 18.19
N TYR A 3 -16.59 -19.35 17.60
CA TYR A 3 -16.07 -18.90 16.33
C TYR A 3 -16.87 -19.58 15.22
N ILE A 4 -17.47 -18.81 14.31
CA ILE A 4 -18.04 -19.34 13.07
C ILE A 4 -17.13 -18.83 11.95
N ALA A 5 -16.25 -19.71 11.46
CA ALA A 5 -15.45 -19.44 10.28
C ALA A 5 -16.31 -19.79 9.05
N LEU A 6 -16.71 -18.78 8.26
CA LEU A 6 -17.35 -18.99 6.96
C LEU A 6 -16.28 -18.95 5.89
N ILE A 7 -15.84 -20.13 5.45
CA ILE A 7 -14.90 -20.30 4.34
C ILE A 7 -15.70 -20.26 3.04
N GLY A 8 -15.74 -19.10 2.39
CA GLY A 8 -16.29 -18.95 1.05
C GLY A 8 -15.21 -19.08 -0.01
N VAL A 9 -15.12 -20.23 -0.69
CA VAL A 9 -14.27 -20.39 -1.90
C VAL A 9 -15.15 -20.20 -3.13
N ILE A 10 -14.94 -19.13 -3.89
CA ILE A 10 -15.55 -18.98 -5.22
C ILE A 10 -14.55 -19.53 -6.25
N VAL A 11 -14.83 -20.71 -6.80
CA VAL A 11 -14.07 -21.32 -7.90
C VAL A 11 -14.78 -21.02 -9.21
N ALA A 12 -14.22 -20.15 -10.05
CA ALA A 12 -14.62 -20.03 -11.44
C ALA A 12 -13.71 -20.92 -12.31
N VAL A 13 -14.25 -22.05 -12.79
CA VAL A 13 -13.62 -22.88 -13.83
C VAL A 13 -14.27 -22.56 -15.16
N VAL A 14 -13.54 -21.93 -16.08
CA VAL A 14 -13.82 -22.03 -17.52
C VAL A 14 -12.49 -22.09 -18.27
N GLY A 15 -12.42 -23.03 -19.21
CA GLY A 15 -11.19 -23.54 -19.82
C GLY A 15 -10.43 -22.60 -20.74
N GLY A 16 -9.16 -22.94 -20.91
CA GLY A 16 -8.25 -22.31 -21.87
C GLY A 16 -6.82 -22.45 -21.38
N VAL A 17 -6.07 -23.41 -21.91
CA VAL A 17 -4.63 -23.53 -21.66
C VAL A 17 -3.96 -22.32 -22.30
N ILE A 18 -3.73 -21.29 -21.49
CA ILE A 18 -2.67 -20.31 -21.70
C ILE A 18 -1.79 -20.47 -20.47
N VAL A 19 -0.50 -20.77 -20.68
CA VAL A 19 0.53 -20.63 -19.64
C VAL A 19 0.75 -19.13 -19.43
N SER A 20 -0.28 -18.47 -18.91
CA SER A 20 -0.19 -17.16 -18.29
C SER A 20 -0.04 -17.47 -16.83
N SER A 21 1.14 -17.18 -16.29
CA SER A 21 1.40 -17.29 -14.87
C SER A 21 0.32 -16.52 -14.09
N LEU A 22 -0.67 -17.25 -13.57
CA LEU A 22 -1.65 -16.74 -12.63
C LEU A 22 -0.87 -16.39 -11.36
N TYR A 23 -0.55 -15.12 -11.19
CA TYR A 23 -0.05 -14.61 -9.92
C TYR A 23 -1.25 -14.03 -9.18
N LEU A 24 -1.67 -14.77 -8.16
CA LEU A 24 -2.81 -14.49 -7.31
C LEU A 24 -2.42 -13.34 -6.37
N SER A 25 -2.99 -12.15 -6.57
CA SER A 25 -3.04 -11.14 -5.50
C SER A 25 -4.04 -11.63 -4.46
N THR A 26 -3.55 -12.21 -3.36
CA THR A 26 -4.42 -12.61 -2.26
C THR A 26 -4.76 -11.40 -1.42
N ALA A 27 -5.97 -10.87 -1.58
CA ALA A 27 -6.58 -9.98 -0.60
C ALA A 27 -7.32 -10.86 0.42
N ASN A 28 -6.81 -10.93 1.65
CA ASN A 28 -7.53 -11.56 2.75
C ASN A 28 -8.19 -10.46 3.58
N THR A 29 -9.51 -10.55 3.78
CA THR A 29 -10.24 -9.67 4.70
C THR A 29 -10.63 -10.48 5.94
N VAL A 30 -10.29 -9.98 7.13
CA VAL A 30 -10.75 -10.54 8.40
C VAL A 30 -11.72 -9.53 9.00
N GLN A 31 -12.97 -9.95 9.19
CA GLN A 31 -13.99 -9.15 9.88
C GLN A 31 -13.95 -9.49 11.37
N ALA A 32 -13.55 -8.54 12.20
CA ALA A 32 -13.67 -8.63 13.66
C ALA A 32 -14.81 -7.70 14.09
N GLN A 33 -15.81 -8.25 14.78
CA GLN A 33 -16.92 -7.48 15.30
C GLN A 33 -16.70 -7.23 16.79
N ASP A 34 -16.29 -6.01 17.15
CA ASP A 34 -16.21 -5.59 18.54
C ASP A 34 -17.21 -4.45 18.81
N GLY A 35 -18.05 -4.64 19.83
CA GLY A 35 -18.77 -3.58 20.54
C GLY A 35 -19.62 -2.53 19.80
N GLY A 36 -19.89 -2.65 18.49
CA GLY A 36 -20.69 -1.69 17.73
C GLY A 36 -19.93 -0.90 16.65
N HIS A 37 -18.62 -1.10 16.52
CA HIS A 37 -17.81 -0.60 15.41
C HIS A 37 -17.37 -1.80 14.56
N MET A 38 -17.84 -1.89 13.31
CA MET A 38 -17.32 -2.88 12.38
C MET A 38 -16.03 -2.33 11.76
N ALA A 39 -14.91 -2.61 12.40
CA ALA A 39 -13.60 -2.44 11.81
C ALA A 39 -13.31 -3.64 10.90
N HIS A 40 -12.97 -3.37 9.64
CA HIS A 40 -12.53 -4.40 8.72
C HIS A 40 -11.00 -4.39 8.66
N HIS A 41 -10.36 -5.55 8.74
CA HIS A 41 -8.91 -5.64 8.51
C HIS A 41 -8.66 -6.16 7.10
N ALA A 42 -7.92 -5.39 6.32
CA ALA A 42 -7.46 -5.78 4.99
C ALA A 42 -5.95 -6.03 5.01
N VAL A 43 -5.52 -7.14 4.40
CA VAL A 43 -4.11 -7.41 4.13
C VAL A 43 -3.91 -7.59 2.63
N LEU A 44 -3.04 -6.77 2.04
CA LEU A 44 -2.73 -6.77 0.61
C LEU A 44 -1.23 -6.91 0.40
N GLN A 45 -0.83 -7.72 -0.58
CA GLN A 45 0.54 -7.78 -1.07
C GLN A 45 0.59 -7.34 -2.53
N VAL A 46 1.49 -6.43 -2.85
CA VAL A 46 1.61 -5.78 -4.15
C VAL A 46 3.04 -5.95 -4.66
N ASP A 47 3.18 -6.54 -5.85
CA ASP A 47 4.43 -6.58 -6.58
C ASP A 47 4.73 -5.18 -7.16
N ILE A 48 5.78 -4.53 -6.70
CA ILE A 48 6.20 -3.19 -7.15
C ILE A 48 7.03 -3.30 -8.43
N ASP A 49 7.81 -4.36 -8.53
CA ASP A 49 8.76 -4.65 -9.61
C ASP A 49 8.12 -4.79 -11.01
N ARG A 50 6.83 -5.14 -11.07
CA ARG A 50 6.09 -5.21 -12.33
C ARG A 50 6.02 -3.84 -12.97
N VAL A 51 6.96 -3.62 -13.90
CA VAL A 51 7.13 -2.42 -14.71
C VAL A 51 6.02 -2.37 -15.75
N TYR A 52 4.81 -2.00 -15.34
CA TYR A 52 3.93 -1.30 -16.25
C TYR A 52 4.51 0.10 -16.40
N ALA A 53 5.21 0.34 -17.53
CA ALA A 53 5.59 1.69 -17.89
C ALA A 53 4.30 2.53 -17.85
N PRO A 54 4.32 3.68 -17.16
CA PRO A 54 5.50 4.50 -16.84
C PRO A 54 5.99 4.50 -15.36
N PHE A 55 5.63 3.51 -14.52
CA PHE A 55 6.09 3.53 -13.12
C PHE A 55 7.62 3.60 -13.01
N GLY A 56 8.11 4.47 -12.11
CA GLY A 56 9.53 4.80 -11.97
C GLY A 56 9.97 6.03 -12.76
N GLN A 57 9.16 6.58 -13.67
CA GLN A 57 9.40 7.89 -14.26
C GLN A 57 9.02 9.02 -13.29
N PRO A 58 9.68 10.19 -13.34
CA PRO A 58 9.27 11.36 -12.56
C PRO A 58 7.80 11.71 -12.80
N GLY A 59 7.06 11.99 -11.73
CA GLY A 59 5.63 12.34 -11.81
C GLY A 59 4.68 11.15 -11.96
N PHE A 60 5.18 9.91 -11.99
CA PHE A 60 4.35 8.71 -12.00
C PHE A 60 4.38 7.96 -10.68
N PHE A 61 3.26 7.31 -10.37
CA PHE A 61 3.06 6.54 -9.15
C PHE A 61 2.55 5.13 -9.47
N LYS A 62 2.66 4.25 -8.48
CA LYS A 62 2.01 2.96 -8.44
C LYS A 62 0.99 2.97 -7.32
N LEU A 63 -0.28 2.78 -7.66
CA LEU A 63 -1.33 2.59 -6.67
C LEU A 63 -1.11 1.23 -6.00
N LEU A 64 -0.98 1.23 -4.68
CA LEU A 64 -0.76 0.02 -3.88
C LEU A 64 -2.09 -0.48 -3.29
N ALA A 65 -2.92 0.44 -2.82
CA ALA A 65 -4.27 0.14 -2.36
C ALA A 65 -5.22 1.26 -2.72
N ASP A 66 -6.44 0.85 -3.06
CA ASP A 66 -7.60 1.70 -3.28
C ASP A 66 -8.72 1.16 -2.40
N PHE A 67 -9.16 1.97 -1.45
CA PHE A 67 -10.24 1.69 -0.53
C PHE A 67 -11.44 2.58 -0.80
N THR A 68 -11.58 3.16 -2.00
CA THR A 68 -12.75 3.98 -2.38
C THR A 68 -14.04 3.33 -1.88
N ASP A 69 -14.87 4.12 -1.18
CA ASP A 69 -16.06 3.75 -0.36
C ASP A 69 -15.80 3.38 1.12
N MET A 70 -14.54 3.26 1.52
CA MET A 70 -14.06 3.05 2.89
C MET A 70 -12.90 4.01 3.20
N GLN A 71 -12.58 4.21 4.46
CA GLN A 71 -11.39 4.95 4.87
C GLN A 71 -10.47 4.09 5.73
N VAL A 72 -9.16 4.25 5.52
CA VAL A 72 -8.14 3.70 6.41
C VAL A 72 -8.10 4.55 7.67
N MET A 73 -8.32 3.93 8.83
CA MET A 73 -8.14 4.56 10.15
C MET A 73 -6.70 4.39 10.64
N HIS A 74 -6.21 3.16 10.53
CA HIS A 74 -4.86 2.76 10.88
C HIS A 74 -4.29 1.90 9.76
N GLY A 75 -3.07 2.20 9.32
CA GLY A 75 -2.38 1.45 8.28
C GLY A 75 -0.93 1.18 8.65
N HIS A 76 -0.44 0.02 8.27
CA HIS A 76 0.98 -0.33 8.29
C HIS A 76 1.38 -0.79 6.88
N VAL A 77 2.36 -0.12 6.29
CA VAL A 77 2.85 -0.42 4.95
C VAL A 77 4.33 -0.78 5.02
N ALA A 78 4.63 -2.05 4.78
CA ALA A 78 6.00 -2.53 4.64
C ALA A 78 6.41 -2.51 3.16
N ILE A 79 7.37 -1.68 2.79
CA ILE A 79 7.89 -1.52 1.43
C ILE A 79 9.29 -2.09 1.39
N SER A 80 9.52 -3.14 0.61
CA SER A 80 10.77 -3.88 0.58
C SER A 80 11.48 -3.80 -0.76
N ASN A 81 12.82 -3.91 -0.71
CA ASN A 81 13.71 -3.98 -1.87
C ASN A 81 13.58 -2.78 -2.84
N VAL A 82 13.31 -1.58 -2.32
CA VAL A 82 13.35 -0.34 -3.11
C VAL A 82 14.72 0.34 -2.97
N ASN A 83 15.12 1.06 -4.01
CA ASN A 83 16.45 1.69 -4.06
C ASN A 83 16.60 2.71 -2.92
N CYS A 84 17.80 2.80 -2.35
CA CYS A 84 18.12 3.80 -1.33
C CYS A 84 19.59 4.23 -1.40
N ASP A 85 19.88 5.45 -0.98
CA ASP A 85 21.24 5.95 -0.85
C ASP A 85 21.95 5.40 0.39
N THR A 86 23.22 5.78 0.60
CA THR A 86 24.03 5.32 1.74
C THR A 86 23.52 5.78 3.10
N ASN A 87 22.64 6.78 3.14
CA ASN A 87 21.97 7.25 4.35
C ASN A 87 20.61 6.59 4.55
N GLY A 88 20.24 5.63 3.69
CA GLY A 88 18.96 4.95 3.74
C GLY A 88 17.80 5.79 3.21
N LYS A 89 18.05 6.86 2.46
CA LYS A 89 17.00 7.66 1.81
C LYS A 89 16.65 7.09 0.46
N SER A 90 15.37 6.80 0.24
CA SER A 90 14.85 6.30 -1.03
C SER A 90 14.46 7.46 -1.96
N PRO A 91 14.59 7.29 -3.30
CA PRO A 91 14.06 8.24 -4.27
C PRO A 91 12.54 8.07 -4.49
N PHE A 92 11.94 7.04 -3.88
CA PHE A 92 10.51 6.84 -3.80
C PHE A 92 9.95 7.35 -2.48
N VAL A 93 8.70 7.80 -2.51
CA VAL A 93 7.92 8.27 -1.36
C VAL A 93 6.58 7.56 -1.30
N ALA A 94 6.08 7.30 -0.09
CA ALA A 94 4.70 6.88 0.08
C ALA A 94 3.78 8.10 -0.04
N VAL A 95 2.67 7.93 -0.77
CA VAL A 95 1.67 8.97 -0.99
C VAL A 95 0.35 8.45 -0.43
N ILE A 96 -0.20 9.21 0.50
CA ILE A 96 -1.48 8.95 1.14
C ILE A 96 -2.46 9.99 0.62
N ALA A 97 -3.60 9.58 0.07
CA ALA A 97 -4.53 10.50 -0.55
C ALA A 97 -5.99 10.18 -0.22
N ASN A 98 -6.82 11.19 -0.45
CA ASN A 98 -8.27 11.10 -0.44
C ASN A 98 -8.81 11.34 -1.86
N ALA A 99 -9.41 10.33 -2.47
CA ALA A 99 -10.10 10.40 -3.76
C ALA A 99 -11.58 10.78 -3.64
N ASN A 100 -12.15 10.76 -2.43
CA ASN A 100 -13.56 11.06 -2.18
C ASN A 100 -13.86 12.55 -2.01
N VAL A 101 -12.84 13.41 -2.00
CA VAL A 101 -13.03 14.83 -2.21
C VAL A 101 -13.28 15.05 -3.70
N GLY A 102 -14.50 15.45 -4.06
CA GLY A 102 -14.95 15.59 -5.46
C GLY A 102 -13.95 16.34 -6.35
N ALA A 103 -14.07 16.15 -7.67
CA ALA A 103 -13.12 16.38 -8.77
C ALA A 103 -12.28 17.68 -8.86
N GLY A 104 -12.18 18.52 -7.83
CA GLY A 104 -11.38 19.74 -7.76
C GLY A 104 -10.54 19.94 -6.49
N ASN A 105 -10.65 19.07 -5.47
CA ASN A 105 -9.79 19.13 -4.28
C ASN A 105 -9.17 17.74 -4.06
N THR A 106 -7.85 17.59 -4.18
CA THR A 106 -7.17 16.36 -3.75
C THR A 106 -6.37 16.68 -2.50
N GLN A 107 -6.73 16.05 -1.38
CA GLN A 107 -5.91 16.08 -0.19
C GLN A 107 -4.89 14.97 -0.31
N LEU A 108 -3.61 15.32 -0.16
CA LEU A 108 -2.51 14.38 -0.23
C LEU A 108 -1.49 14.66 0.87
N HIS A 109 -0.91 13.59 1.39
CA HIS A 109 0.18 13.63 2.36
C HIS A 109 1.31 12.75 1.82
N ILE A 110 2.53 13.28 1.83
CA ILE A 110 3.71 12.60 1.32
C ILE A 110 4.58 12.20 2.51
N ILE A 111 4.88 10.91 2.61
CA ILE A 111 5.75 10.35 3.64
C ILE A 111 7.09 10.00 2.96
N PRO A 112 8.17 10.73 3.26
CA PRO A 112 9.50 10.38 2.78
C PRO A 112 9.92 9.00 3.28
N LEU A 113 10.58 8.21 2.42
CA LEU A 113 11.19 6.95 2.83
C LEU A 113 12.65 7.20 3.19
N ASP A 114 12.95 7.27 4.49
CA ASP A 114 14.26 7.64 5.03
C ASP A 114 14.53 6.93 6.36
N SER A 115 15.57 7.37 7.10
CA SER A 115 16.00 6.75 8.34
C SER A 115 14.93 6.69 9.44
N SER A 116 13.87 7.51 9.36
CA SER A 116 12.78 7.50 10.34
C SER A 116 11.87 6.27 10.24
N ASN A 117 11.76 5.68 9.04
CA ASN A 117 10.93 4.51 8.75
C ASN A 117 11.75 3.32 8.21
N LEU A 118 13.08 3.43 8.23
CA LEU A 118 13.99 2.39 7.75
C LEU A 118 14.06 1.20 8.73
N VAL A 119 13.90 -0.01 8.20
CA VAL A 119 14.13 -1.25 8.95
C VAL A 119 15.59 -1.67 8.80
N ASN A 120 16.43 -1.23 9.74
CA ASN A 120 17.88 -1.37 9.65
C ASN A 120 18.37 -2.83 9.47
N ASP A 121 17.78 -3.77 10.19
CA ASP A 121 18.27 -5.16 10.26
C ASP A 121 18.18 -5.94 8.94
N VAL A 122 17.32 -5.49 8.03
CA VAL A 122 17.09 -6.13 6.72
C VAL A 122 17.36 -5.18 5.55
N SER A 123 17.88 -3.99 5.83
CA SER A 123 18.20 -2.98 4.83
C SER A 123 19.69 -2.96 4.53
N PHE A 124 20.01 -2.62 3.28
CA PHE A 124 21.38 -2.50 2.78
C PHE A 124 21.53 -1.10 2.15
N PRO A 125 21.76 -0.04 2.97
CA PRO A 125 21.93 1.32 2.48
C PRO A 125 22.95 1.42 1.34
N GLY A 126 22.64 2.26 0.36
CA GLY A 126 23.39 2.39 -0.90
C GLY A 126 23.04 1.34 -1.95
N LYS A 127 22.15 0.39 -1.62
CA LYS A 127 21.63 -0.61 -2.56
C LYS A 127 20.11 -0.65 -2.49
N TYR A 128 19.58 -1.32 -1.48
CA TYR A 128 18.14 -1.59 -1.35
C TYR A 128 17.76 -1.61 0.12
N CYS A 129 16.63 -1.00 0.42
CA CYS A 129 16.15 -0.79 1.77
C CYS A 129 14.73 -1.33 1.92
N THR A 130 14.36 -1.60 3.17
CA THR A 130 13.01 -1.91 3.60
C THR A 130 12.54 -0.82 4.55
N TYR A 131 11.30 -0.36 4.35
CA TYR A 131 10.69 0.71 5.12
C TYR A 131 9.35 0.26 5.70
N HIS A 132 9.05 0.68 6.91
CA HIS A 132 7.76 0.51 7.57
C HIS A 132 7.12 1.89 7.74
N VAL A 133 6.01 2.11 7.05
CA VAL A 133 5.24 3.36 7.13
C VAL A 133 3.97 3.09 7.90
N ASP A 134 3.87 3.67 9.09
CA ASP A 134 2.65 3.69 9.87
C ASP A 134 1.79 4.91 9.48
N ILE A 135 0.49 4.69 9.34
CA ILE A 135 -0.47 5.67 8.84
C ILE A 135 -1.61 5.76 9.85
N HIS A 136 -1.93 6.97 10.27
CA HIS A 136 -2.97 7.25 11.25
C HIS A 136 -3.86 8.40 10.75
N ALA A 137 -5.11 8.12 10.40
CA ALA A 137 -6.03 9.17 10.00
C ALA A 137 -6.35 10.08 11.20
N GLY A 138 -6.33 11.40 10.98
CA GLY A 138 -6.50 12.42 12.02
C GLY A 138 -5.26 12.67 12.87
N MET A 139 -4.12 12.04 12.58
CA MET A 139 -2.83 12.22 13.27
C MET A 139 -1.73 12.48 12.23
N ASP A 140 -0.52 12.82 12.70
CA ASP A 140 0.69 12.95 11.88
C ASP A 140 0.56 13.90 10.67
N GLY A 141 -0.32 14.91 10.79
CA GLY A 141 -0.60 15.87 9.71
C GLY A 141 -1.49 15.33 8.59
N ILE A 142 -2.17 14.20 8.81
CA ILE A 142 -3.17 13.60 7.91
C ILE A 142 -4.56 13.92 8.44
N GLU A 143 -5.06 15.12 8.15
CA GLU A 143 -6.36 15.60 8.66
C GLU A 143 -7.56 15.21 7.78
N PHE A 144 -7.42 14.15 6.98
CA PHE A 144 -8.41 13.75 5.97
C PHE A 144 -8.66 12.23 5.93
N PRO A 145 -9.84 11.79 5.48
CA PRO A 145 -10.13 10.38 5.19
C PRO A 145 -9.16 9.79 4.17
N ILE A 146 -8.52 8.68 4.49
CA ILE A 146 -7.52 8.05 3.62
C ILE A 146 -8.19 6.97 2.78
N THR A 147 -8.16 7.10 1.45
CA THR A 147 -8.69 6.11 0.51
C THR A 147 -7.61 5.43 -0.30
N ASP A 148 -6.52 6.13 -0.57
CA ASP A 148 -5.49 5.68 -1.49
C ASP A 148 -4.13 5.65 -0.82
N ILE A 149 -3.41 4.55 -1.07
CA ILE A 149 -2.01 4.40 -0.71
C ILE A 149 -1.26 4.11 -1.99
N ALA A 150 -0.28 4.96 -2.30
CA ALA A 150 0.54 4.85 -3.49
C ALA A 150 2.03 4.97 -3.17
N LEU A 151 2.87 4.50 -4.10
CA LEU A 151 4.31 4.72 -4.10
C LEU A 151 4.66 5.58 -5.32
N ALA A 152 5.30 6.73 -5.12
CA ALA A 152 5.66 7.65 -6.20
C ALA A 152 7.16 7.82 -6.29
N ASN A 153 7.69 7.99 -7.50
CA ASN A 153 9.07 8.47 -7.68
C ASN A 153 9.10 9.98 -7.49
N SER A 154 9.76 10.45 -6.43
CA SER A 154 9.90 11.88 -6.11
C SER A 154 11.19 12.49 -6.65
N SER A 155 12.03 11.71 -7.32
CA SER A 155 13.27 12.19 -7.92
C SER A 155 13.05 12.77 -9.32
N ASN A 156 13.99 13.61 -9.77
CA ASN A 156 13.95 14.21 -11.11
C ASN A 156 14.46 13.26 -12.20
N SER A 157 14.76 12.00 -11.87
CA SER A 157 15.29 11.01 -12.80
C SER A 157 14.49 9.72 -12.74
N ALA A 158 14.52 8.96 -13.84
CA ALA A 158 13.88 7.65 -13.86
C ALA A 158 14.56 6.71 -12.86
N GLN A 159 13.76 6.08 -12.00
CA GLN A 159 14.17 5.08 -11.03
C GLN A 159 13.54 3.75 -11.39
N ARG A 160 14.32 2.67 -11.31
CA ARG A 160 13.79 1.32 -11.44
C ARG A 160 13.85 0.66 -10.08
N PRO A 161 12.71 0.30 -9.48
CA PRO A 161 12.70 -0.59 -8.32
C PRO A 161 13.37 -1.92 -8.69
N HIS A 162 13.86 -2.64 -7.68
CA HIS A 162 14.43 -3.96 -7.88
C HIS A 162 13.38 -4.95 -8.40
N SER A 163 13.81 -6.02 -9.08
CA SER A 163 12.93 -7.10 -9.60
C SER A 163 12.23 -7.92 -8.51
N THR A 164 12.39 -7.54 -7.25
CA THR A 164 11.81 -8.19 -6.06
C THR A 164 11.18 -7.15 -5.14
N ALA A 165 11.02 -5.92 -5.63
CA ALA A 165 10.38 -4.85 -4.89
C ALA A 165 8.91 -5.21 -4.66
N SER A 166 8.45 -5.07 -3.43
CA SER A 166 7.07 -5.38 -3.04
C SER A 166 6.61 -4.46 -1.91
N ALA A 167 5.30 -4.32 -1.78
CA ALA A 167 4.67 -3.71 -0.63
C ALA A 167 3.70 -4.71 0.02
N THR A 168 3.66 -4.73 1.34
CA THR A 168 2.60 -5.38 2.11
C THR A 168 1.87 -4.32 2.91
N ILE A 169 0.55 -4.29 2.80
CA ILE A 169 -0.32 -3.35 3.50
C ILE A 169 -1.17 -4.14 4.46
N HIS A 170 -1.20 -3.71 5.72
CA HIS A 170 -2.21 -4.08 6.69
C HIS A 170 -2.97 -2.82 7.08
N ALA A 171 -4.28 -2.78 6.84
CA ALA A 171 -5.11 -1.64 7.14
C ALA A 171 -6.33 -2.04 7.97
N GLU A 172 -6.64 -1.23 8.98
CA GLU A 172 -7.96 -1.14 9.57
C GLU A 172 -8.78 -0.12 8.78
N ILE A 173 -9.86 -0.58 8.17
CA ILE A 173 -10.74 0.23 7.32
C ILE A 173 -12.15 0.25 7.89
N VAL A 174 -12.79 1.42 7.79
CA VAL A 174 -14.18 1.63 8.21
C VAL A 174 -14.97 2.23 7.06
N LYS A 175 -16.26 1.91 7.00
CA LYS A 175 -17.16 2.54 6.03
C LYS A 175 -17.23 4.05 6.31
N MET A 176 -17.14 4.87 5.26
CA MET A 176 -17.38 6.30 5.41
C MET A 176 -18.84 6.55 5.79
N MET A 177 -19.08 7.46 6.72
CA MET A 177 -20.43 7.92 7.03
C MET A 177 -20.83 8.97 6.00
N ASP A 178 -22.04 8.82 5.44
CA ASP A 178 -22.64 9.80 4.53
C ASP A 178 -22.95 11.13 5.23
#